data_AF-A0A4C2A2M4-F1
#
_entry.id   AF-A0A4C2A2M4-F1
#
_cell.length_a   1.000
_cell.length_b   1.000
_cell.length_c   1.000
_cell.angle_alpha   90.00
_cell.angle_beta   90.00
_cell.angle_gamma   90.00
#
_symmetry.space_group_name_H-M   'P 1'
#
loop_
_entity.id
_entity.type
_entity.pdbx_description
1 polymer ?
#
loop_
_entity_poly.entity_id
_entity_poly.type
_entity_poly.pdbx_seq_one_letter_code
_entity_poly.pdbx_strand_id
1 'polypeptide(L)'
;MDTILEQQRSYHEERERTMDAMVKEILHKKAGRYIEATIRLKELYEDKDGLRKEEIAALSGPNEFQEFYARLKQIKEFHRTHPNEISVPMSVEFEELAQLRENPSEDVTAPVEFTDEEGYGKYLDLHECYEKYINLKGIEKIDYITYLNLFDHLFDIPRERKNSEYRNYIRGLLQYLKDFVNRVKPLLDQAQEMALAHQDFLKQWEVGMFPGWPKETGGALTNVGAHLDLSAFSSWEELASLGLDRLKSALMALGLKCGGTLEERAQRLFSTKGQTALDKSLVAKKGATKAKASTQQRHKDIAAIEAQVYRYYIFCVVR
;
A
#
# COMPACT_ATOMS: atom_id res chain seq x y z
N MET A 1 -24.21 14.60 -30.64
CA MET A 1 -23.38 15.74 -31.07
C MET A 1 -22.27 15.90 -30.06
N ASP A 2 -21.02 15.84 -30.51
CA ASP A 2 -19.84 15.81 -29.63
C ASP A 2 -19.02 17.09 -29.80
N THR A 3 -19.56 18.23 -29.34
CA THR A 3 -18.73 19.44 -29.21
C THR A 3 -18.07 19.46 -27.84
N ILE A 4 -16.90 20.10 -27.73
CA ILE A 4 -16.13 20.10 -26.49
C ILE A 4 -16.90 20.88 -25.42
N LEU A 5 -17.52 22.00 -25.78
CA LEU A 5 -18.33 22.78 -24.86
C LEU A 5 -19.56 22.02 -24.36
N GLU A 6 -20.21 21.22 -25.20
CA GLU A 6 -21.35 20.40 -24.81
C GLU A 6 -20.89 19.24 -23.89
N GLN A 7 -19.76 18.61 -24.19
CA GLN A 7 -19.16 17.60 -23.30
C GLN A 7 -18.81 18.22 -21.94
N GLN A 8 -18.21 19.42 -21.92
CA GLN A 8 -17.92 20.14 -20.67
C GLN A 8 -19.20 20.44 -19.88
N ARG A 9 -20.27 20.91 -20.53
CA ARG A 9 -21.57 21.14 -19.91
C ARG A 9 -22.13 19.84 -19.33
N SER A 10 -22.12 18.76 -20.09
CA SER A 10 -22.62 17.45 -19.70
C SER A 10 -21.86 16.90 -18.48
N TYR A 11 -20.52 16.97 -18.46
CA TYR A 11 -19.74 16.52 -17.31
C TYR A 11 -19.92 17.39 -16.07
N HIS A 12 -20.14 18.70 -16.22
CA HIS A 12 -20.50 19.56 -15.08
C HIS A 12 -21.88 19.19 -14.51
N GLU A 13 -22.87 19.00 -15.38
CA GLU A 13 -24.21 18.54 -15.01
C GLU A 13 -24.13 17.19 -14.28
N GLU A 14 -23.36 16.24 -14.81
CA GLU A 14 -23.14 14.92 -14.19
C GLU A 14 -22.52 15.02 -12.80
N ARG A 15 -21.53 15.89 -12.61
CA ARG A 15 -20.91 16.13 -11.29
C ARG A 15 -21.92 16.69 -10.30
N GLU A 16 -22.72 17.67 -10.71
CA GLU A 16 -23.75 18.31 -9.87
C GLU A 16 -24.83 17.30 -9.48
N ARG A 17 -25.41 16.58 -10.46
CA ARG A 17 -26.44 15.55 -10.20
C ARG A 17 -25.92 14.41 -9.34
N THR A 18 -24.68 13.97 -9.57
CA THR A 18 -24.05 12.94 -8.75
C THR A 18 -23.87 13.42 -7.31
N MET A 19 -23.45 14.68 -7.11
CA MET A 19 -23.32 15.28 -5.78
C MET A 19 -24.68 15.40 -5.07
N ASP A 20 -25.70 15.92 -5.75
CA ASP A 20 -27.07 16.00 -5.22
C ASP A 20 -27.58 14.63 -4.78
N ALA A 21 -27.35 13.62 -5.61
CA ALA A 21 -27.74 12.26 -5.30
C ALA A 21 -26.96 11.69 -4.10
N MET A 22 -25.66 11.95 -4.00
CA MET A 22 -24.83 11.55 -2.84
C MET A 22 -25.32 12.21 -1.54
N VAL A 23 -25.66 13.51 -1.58
CA VAL A 23 -26.15 14.26 -0.42
C VAL A 23 -27.51 13.76 0.04
N LYS A 24 -28.44 13.50 -0.90
CA LYS A 24 -29.76 12.96 -0.58
C LYS A 24 -29.71 11.55 0.02
N GLU A 25 -28.73 10.74 -0.39
CA GLU A 25 -28.67 9.31 -0.12
C GLU A 25 -27.77 8.95 1.07
N ILE A 26 -26.76 9.78 1.41
CA ILE A 26 -25.77 9.65 2.50
C ILE A 26 -24.90 8.37 2.48
N LEU A 27 -25.36 7.26 1.89
CA LEU A 27 -24.82 5.92 2.15
C LEU A 27 -24.13 5.22 0.95
N HIS A 28 -24.32 5.70 -0.28
CA HIS A 28 -23.84 4.98 -1.47
C HIS A 28 -22.63 5.64 -2.14
N LYS A 29 -21.68 4.81 -2.54
CA LYS A 29 -20.46 5.20 -3.24
C LYS A 29 -20.76 5.56 -4.70
N LYS A 30 -21.43 6.70 -4.93
CA LYS A 30 -21.52 7.33 -6.26
C LYS A 30 -20.25 8.14 -6.59
N ALA A 31 -19.24 8.09 -5.71
CA ALA A 31 -17.95 8.74 -5.92
C ALA A 31 -17.27 8.32 -7.23
N GLY A 32 -17.47 7.09 -7.72
CA GLY A 32 -16.87 6.62 -8.98
C GLY A 32 -17.26 7.48 -10.19
N ARG A 33 -18.57 7.66 -10.42
CA ARG A 33 -19.11 8.48 -11.52
C ARG A 33 -18.68 9.94 -11.40
N TYR A 34 -18.70 10.48 -10.17
CA TYR A 34 -18.21 11.85 -9.90
C TYR A 34 -16.73 12.03 -10.22
N ILE A 35 -15.88 11.09 -9.79
CA ILE A 35 -14.43 11.13 -10.01
C ILE A 35 -14.12 11.02 -11.51
N GLU A 36 -14.76 10.10 -12.22
CA GLU A 36 -14.56 9.93 -13.66
C GLU A 36 -14.93 11.20 -14.44
N ALA A 37 -16.12 11.75 -14.20
CA ALA A 37 -16.55 13.02 -14.81
C ALA A 37 -15.57 14.16 -14.49
N THR A 38 -15.04 14.20 -13.25
CA THR A 38 -14.04 15.20 -12.84
C THR A 38 -12.71 15.04 -13.59
N ILE A 39 -12.24 13.81 -13.80
CA ILE A 39 -11.01 13.53 -14.55
C ILE A 39 -11.18 13.94 -16.01
N ARG A 40 -12.27 13.53 -16.66
CA ARG A 40 -12.58 13.89 -18.06
C ARG A 40 -12.66 15.40 -18.24
N LEU A 41 -13.35 16.07 -17.32
CA LEU A 41 -13.48 17.52 -17.33
C LEU A 41 -12.12 18.20 -17.21
N LYS A 42 -11.26 17.74 -16.28
CA LYS A 42 -9.90 18.25 -16.16
C LYS A 42 -9.11 18.10 -17.47
N GLU A 43 -9.17 16.93 -18.11
CA GLU A 43 -8.51 16.68 -19.41
C GLU A 43 -8.99 17.66 -20.49
N LEU A 44 -10.30 17.92 -20.58
CA LEU A 44 -10.88 18.87 -21.52
C LEU A 44 -10.48 20.34 -21.24
N TYR A 45 -10.26 20.71 -19.98
CA TYR A 45 -9.78 22.05 -19.62
C TYR A 45 -8.26 22.21 -19.76
N GLU A 46 -7.48 21.13 -19.66
CA GLU A 46 -6.04 21.15 -19.95
C GLU A 46 -5.77 21.49 -21.42
N ASP A 47 -6.71 21.16 -22.33
CA ASP A 47 -6.72 21.61 -23.74
C ASP A 47 -5.38 21.35 -24.45
N LYS A 48 -4.85 20.13 -24.32
CA LYS A 48 -3.54 19.73 -24.85
C LYS A 48 -3.47 19.78 -26.38
N ASP A 49 -4.61 19.57 -27.03
CA ASP A 49 -4.76 19.61 -28.49
C ASP A 49 -5.17 21.00 -29.01
N GLY A 50 -5.55 21.94 -28.13
CA GLY A 50 -5.97 23.30 -28.49
C GLY A 50 -7.38 23.38 -29.06
N LEU A 51 -8.10 22.25 -29.19
CA LEU A 51 -9.39 22.20 -29.85
C LEU A 51 -10.45 23.01 -29.10
N ARG A 52 -10.35 23.12 -27.78
CA ARG A 52 -11.27 23.94 -26.99
C ARG A 52 -11.11 25.42 -27.32
N LYS A 53 -9.86 25.90 -27.43
CA LYS A 53 -9.58 27.28 -27.82
C LYS A 53 -10.06 27.55 -29.24
N GLU A 54 -9.84 26.63 -30.17
CA GLU A 54 -10.32 26.76 -31.54
C GLU A 54 -11.85 26.84 -31.59
N GLU A 55 -12.56 25.98 -30.84
CA GLU A 55 -14.02 26.01 -30.78
C GLU A 55 -14.54 27.35 -30.22
N ILE A 56 -13.94 27.84 -29.14
CA ILE A 56 -14.29 29.14 -28.54
C ILE A 56 -14.00 30.28 -29.54
N ALA A 57 -12.86 30.25 -30.23
CA ALA A 57 -12.49 31.27 -31.21
C ALA A 57 -13.44 31.26 -32.43
N ALA A 58 -13.93 30.09 -32.84
CA ALA A 58 -14.93 29.98 -33.91
C ALA A 58 -16.28 30.59 -33.49
N LEU A 59 -16.66 30.47 -32.21
CA LEU A 59 -17.89 31.03 -31.66
C LEU A 59 -17.82 32.53 -31.40
N SER A 60 -16.65 33.08 -31.11
CA SER A 60 -16.44 34.51 -30.76
C SER A 60 -15.61 35.29 -31.81
N GLY A 61 -15.48 34.75 -33.03
CA GLY A 61 -14.68 35.32 -34.12
C GLY A 61 -15.48 36.20 -35.07
N PRO A 62 -14.89 36.80 -36.11
CA PRO A 62 -15.61 37.71 -37.03
C PRO A 62 -16.80 37.08 -37.80
N ASN A 63 -16.88 35.74 -37.87
CA ASN A 63 -17.87 34.99 -38.65
C ASN A 63 -18.89 34.22 -37.77
N GLU A 64 -19.19 34.70 -36.56
CA GLU A 64 -20.06 34.00 -35.57
C GLU A 64 -21.39 33.53 -36.16
N PHE A 65 -22.04 34.39 -36.96
CA PHE A 65 -23.34 34.06 -37.56
C PHE A 65 -23.25 32.88 -38.55
N GLN A 66 -22.20 32.83 -39.36
CA GLN A 66 -22.03 31.76 -40.33
C GLN A 66 -21.78 30.41 -39.63
N GLU A 67 -20.95 30.42 -38.58
CA GLU A 67 -20.70 29.25 -37.74
C GLU A 67 -21.97 28.79 -37.02
N PHE A 68 -22.75 29.72 -36.45
CA PHE A 68 -24.04 29.42 -35.82
C PHE A 68 -25.00 28.73 -36.79
N TYR A 69 -25.19 29.27 -38.00
CA TYR A 69 -26.07 28.66 -38.99
C TYR A 69 -25.57 27.30 -39.49
N ALA A 70 -24.26 27.10 -39.58
CA ALA A 70 -23.66 25.81 -39.92
C ALA A 70 -23.99 24.75 -38.86
N ARG A 71 -23.79 25.06 -37.57
CA ARG A 71 -24.15 24.17 -36.46
C ARG A 71 -25.65 23.91 -36.38
N LEU A 72 -26.48 24.94 -36.55
CA LEU A 72 -27.94 24.80 -36.57
C LEU A 72 -28.39 23.87 -37.70
N LYS A 73 -27.76 23.96 -38.87
CA LYS A 73 -28.04 23.05 -40.00
C LYS A 73 -27.67 21.61 -39.65
N GLN A 74 -26.54 21.37 -39.00
CA GLN A 74 -26.14 20.03 -38.54
C GLN A 74 -27.13 19.46 -37.52
N ILE A 75 -27.59 20.28 -36.55
CA ILE A 75 -28.60 19.87 -35.56
C ILE A 75 -29.91 19.46 -36.26
N LYS A 76 -30.40 20.29 -37.19
CA LYS A 76 -31.62 19.99 -37.94
C LYS A 76 -31.48 18.71 -38.76
N GLU A 77 -30.33 18.48 -39.36
CA GLU A 77 -30.04 17.25 -40.10
C GLU A 77 -30.01 16.01 -39.20
N PHE A 78 -29.39 16.14 -38.02
CA PHE A 78 -29.34 15.06 -37.03
C PHE A 78 -30.74 14.63 -36.60
N HIS A 79 -31.60 15.58 -36.21
CA HIS A 79 -32.99 15.28 -35.83
C HIS A 79 -33.84 14.76 -37.00
N ARG A 80 -33.53 15.16 -38.24
CA ARG A 80 -34.20 14.63 -39.43
C ARG A 80 -33.84 13.16 -39.68
N THR A 81 -32.58 12.79 -39.46
CA THR A 81 -32.09 11.42 -39.66
C THR A 81 -32.41 10.49 -38.49
N HIS A 82 -32.65 11.04 -37.30
CA HIS A 82 -32.98 10.30 -36.08
C HIS A 82 -34.37 10.70 -35.51
N PRO A 83 -35.47 10.51 -36.27
CA PRO A 83 -36.79 11.02 -35.88
C PRO A 83 -37.40 10.33 -34.64
N ASN A 84 -36.91 9.13 -34.30
CA ASN A 84 -37.41 8.34 -33.16
C ASN A 84 -36.41 8.31 -31.99
N GLU A 85 -35.30 9.05 -32.06
CA GLU A 85 -34.34 9.10 -30.97
C GLU A 85 -34.85 10.06 -29.89
N ILE A 86 -35.19 9.48 -28.74
CA ILE A 86 -35.61 10.24 -27.56
C ILE A 86 -34.36 10.59 -26.79
N SER A 87 -34.03 11.88 -26.72
CA SER A 87 -33.01 12.38 -25.80
C SER A 87 -33.59 12.37 -24.39
N VAL A 88 -33.09 11.48 -23.54
CA VAL A 88 -33.44 11.43 -22.12
C VAL A 88 -32.55 12.41 -21.37
N PRO A 89 -33.10 13.44 -20.71
CA PRO A 89 -32.30 14.34 -19.90
C PRO A 89 -31.67 13.60 -18.73
N MET A 90 -30.45 13.99 -18.34
CA MET A 90 -29.75 13.38 -17.23
C MET A 90 -30.54 13.46 -15.91
N SER A 91 -31.37 14.49 -15.73
CA SER A 91 -32.27 14.57 -14.57
C SER A 91 -33.26 13.40 -14.48
N VAL A 92 -33.79 12.94 -15.62
CA VAL A 92 -34.73 11.81 -15.68
C VAL A 92 -34.00 10.51 -15.35
N GLU A 93 -32.78 10.32 -15.88
CA GLU A 93 -31.97 9.15 -15.53
C GLU A 93 -31.69 9.06 -14.02
N PHE A 94 -31.35 10.19 -13.38
CA PHE A 94 -31.11 10.22 -11.94
C PHE A 94 -32.38 10.00 -11.11
N GLU A 95 -33.54 10.41 -11.62
CA GLU A 95 -34.84 10.16 -10.99
C GLU A 95 -35.24 8.68 -11.12
N GLU A 96 -35.08 8.07 -12.29
CA GLU A 96 -35.28 6.63 -12.50
C GLU A 96 -34.34 5.80 -11.62
N LEU A 97 -33.07 6.19 -11.51
CA LEU A 97 -32.11 5.56 -10.61
C LEU A 97 -32.48 5.69 -9.12
N ALA A 98 -33.23 6.72 -8.74
CA ALA A 98 -33.75 6.86 -7.39
C ALA A 98 -34.98 5.96 -7.19
N GLN A 99 -35.91 5.93 -8.16
CA GLN A 99 -37.12 5.09 -8.12
C GLN A 99 -36.79 3.59 -8.11
N LEU A 100 -35.82 3.15 -8.93
CA LEU A 100 -35.33 1.77 -8.96
C LEU A 100 -34.71 1.33 -7.62
N ARG A 101 -34.28 2.26 -6.77
CA ARG A 101 -33.75 1.94 -5.43
C ARG A 101 -34.84 1.93 -4.36
N GLU A 102 -35.83 2.80 -4.47
CA GLU A 102 -36.99 2.79 -3.55
C GLU A 102 -37.85 1.55 -3.77
N ASN A 103 -37.93 1.07 -5.02
CA ASN A 103 -38.56 -0.19 -5.40
C ASN A 103 -37.56 -1.09 -6.15
N PRO A 104 -36.61 -1.73 -5.44
CA PRO A 104 -35.67 -2.65 -6.07
C PRO A 104 -36.43 -3.84 -6.65
N SER A 105 -36.29 -4.10 -7.94
CA SER A 105 -36.54 -5.43 -8.49
C SER A 105 -35.46 -6.38 -7.96
N GLU A 106 -35.81 -7.65 -7.73
CA GLU A 106 -34.90 -8.66 -7.14
C GLU A 106 -33.51 -8.73 -7.82
N ASP A 107 -33.41 -8.44 -9.13
CA ASP A 107 -32.17 -8.45 -9.91
C ASP A 107 -31.19 -7.26 -9.70
N VAL A 108 -31.63 -6.12 -9.15
CA VAL A 108 -30.80 -4.88 -9.07
C VAL A 108 -30.12 -4.74 -7.71
N THR A 109 -30.68 -5.35 -6.68
CA THR A 109 -30.03 -5.51 -5.39
C THR A 109 -29.03 -6.65 -5.53
N ALA A 110 -27.80 -6.37 -5.97
CA ALA A 110 -26.70 -7.27 -5.60
C ALA A 110 -26.48 -7.04 -4.10
N PRO A 111 -26.99 -7.89 -3.20
CA PRO A 111 -26.71 -7.72 -1.79
C PRO A 111 -25.20 -7.74 -1.63
N VAL A 112 -24.66 -6.81 -0.86
CA VAL A 112 -23.27 -6.92 -0.40
C VAL A 112 -23.18 -8.27 0.30
N GLU A 113 -22.45 -9.21 -0.31
CA GLU A 113 -22.39 -10.59 0.15
C GLU A 113 -21.63 -10.65 1.48
N PHE A 114 -22.38 -10.85 2.56
CA PHE A 114 -21.85 -11.27 3.84
C PHE A 114 -22.16 -12.75 4.02
N THR A 115 -21.26 -13.46 4.66
CA THR A 115 -21.60 -14.81 5.14
C THR A 115 -22.60 -14.72 6.28
N ASP A 116 -23.31 -15.82 6.56
CA ASP A 116 -24.27 -15.88 7.66
C ASP A 116 -23.58 -15.61 9.01
N GLU A 117 -22.34 -16.07 9.16
CA GLU A 117 -21.47 -15.89 10.32
C GLU A 117 -21.07 -14.43 10.53
N GLU A 118 -20.91 -13.65 9.45
CA GLU A 118 -20.61 -12.22 9.52
C GLU A 118 -21.84 -11.39 9.94
N GLY A 119 -23.05 -11.93 9.78
CA GLY A 119 -24.29 -11.31 10.24
C GLY A 119 -24.48 -9.89 9.69
N TYR A 120 -24.36 -9.71 8.37
CA TYR A 120 -24.44 -8.41 7.69
C TYR A 120 -23.45 -7.37 8.22
N GLY A 121 -22.21 -7.80 8.48
CA GLY A 121 -21.15 -6.95 8.98
C GLY A 121 -21.17 -6.72 10.49
N LYS A 122 -22.02 -7.47 11.22
CA LYS A 122 -22.09 -7.44 12.68
C LYS A 122 -20.92 -8.17 13.34
N TYR A 123 -20.37 -9.20 12.72
CA TYR A 123 -19.29 -10.03 13.24
C TYR A 123 -18.20 -10.25 12.18
N LEU A 124 -17.00 -10.60 12.64
CA LEU A 124 -15.90 -11.06 11.78
C LEU A 124 -15.85 -12.59 11.87
N ASP A 125 -15.87 -13.27 10.73
CA ASP A 125 -15.53 -14.69 10.67
C ASP A 125 -14.02 -14.87 10.52
N LEU A 126 -13.36 -15.16 11.65
CA LEU A 126 -11.93 -15.43 11.68
C LEU A 126 -11.61 -16.92 11.70
N HIS A 127 -12.59 -17.82 11.48
CA HIS A 127 -12.37 -19.26 11.55
C HIS A 127 -11.35 -19.75 10.52
N GLU A 128 -11.48 -19.32 9.26
CA GLU A 128 -10.49 -19.67 8.23
C GLU A 128 -9.08 -19.14 8.53
N CYS A 129 -8.99 -17.96 9.15
CA CYS A 129 -7.71 -17.38 9.54
C CYS A 129 -7.08 -18.20 10.67
N TYR A 130 -7.88 -18.64 11.64
CA TYR A 130 -7.45 -19.52 12.72
C TYR A 130 -6.92 -20.86 12.20
N GLU A 131 -7.61 -21.50 11.25
CA GLU A 131 -7.14 -22.76 10.65
C GLU A 131 -5.76 -22.57 9.98
N LYS A 132 -5.54 -21.44 9.31
CA LYS A 132 -4.23 -21.10 8.73
C LYS A 132 -3.19 -20.83 9.82
N TYR A 133 -3.58 -20.22 10.94
CA TYR A 133 -2.70 -19.93 12.07
C TYR A 133 -2.19 -21.18 12.78
N ILE A 134 -3.07 -22.13 13.13
CA ILE A 134 -2.69 -23.36 13.85
C ILE A 134 -1.77 -24.28 13.03
N ASN A 135 -1.77 -24.11 11.71
CA ASN A 135 -0.93 -24.83 10.77
C ASN A 135 0.47 -24.20 10.59
N LEU A 136 0.75 -23.06 11.22
CA LEU A 136 2.05 -22.40 11.16
C LEU A 136 3.12 -23.21 11.93
N LYS A 137 4.26 -23.43 11.27
CA LYS A 137 5.36 -24.19 11.87
C LYS A 137 6.03 -23.46 13.03
N GLY A 138 6.05 -24.12 14.19
CA GLY A 138 6.76 -23.64 15.37
C GLY A 138 6.01 -22.61 16.21
N ILE A 139 4.72 -22.42 15.93
CA ILE A 139 3.78 -21.72 16.81
C ILE A 139 3.06 -22.76 17.67
N GLU A 140 2.79 -22.39 18.92
CA GLU A 140 2.06 -23.24 19.85
C GLU A 140 0.59 -23.32 19.44
N LYS A 141 0.01 -24.53 19.51
CA LYS A 141 -1.40 -24.71 19.16
C LYS A 141 -2.27 -24.16 20.27
N ILE A 142 -2.95 -23.08 19.98
CA ILE A 142 -3.93 -22.44 20.86
C ILE A 142 -5.34 -22.77 20.38
N ASP A 143 -6.33 -22.66 21.27
CA ASP A 143 -7.74 -22.77 20.91
C ASP A 143 -8.27 -21.49 20.27
N TYR A 144 -9.46 -21.57 19.67
CA TYR A 144 -10.04 -20.45 18.92
C TYR A 144 -10.27 -19.20 19.78
N ILE A 145 -10.71 -19.36 21.03
CA ILE A 145 -10.97 -18.23 21.93
C ILE A 145 -9.67 -17.50 22.26
N THR A 146 -8.59 -18.23 22.56
CA THR A 146 -7.28 -17.63 22.78
C THR A 146 -6.77 -16.93 21.52
N TYR A 147 -6.98 -17.51 20.34
CA TYR A 147 -6.64 -16.85 19.07
C TYR A 147 -7.37 -15.51 18.89
N LEU A 148 -8.68 -15.44 19.18
CA LEU A 148 -9.44 -14.19 19.08
C LEU A 148 -8.93 -13.07 20.02
N ASN A 149 -8.29 -13.43 21.13
CA ASN A 149 -7.69 -12.46 22.04
C ASN A 149 -6.26 -12.03 21.63
N LEU A 150 -5.65 -12.70 20.66
CA LEU A 150 -4.23 -12.54 20.29
C LEU A 150 -4.00 -12.25 18.81
N PHE A 151 -5.01 -12.32 17.94
CA PHE A 151 -4.81 -12.22 16.49
C PHE A 151 -4.30 -10.83 16.04
N ASP A 152 -4.52 -9.80 16.85
CA ASP A 152 -3.97 -8.44 16.69
C ASP A 152 -2.64 -8.24 17.45
N HIS A 153 -2.19 -9.20 18.24
CA HIS A 153 -0.91 -9.17 18.94
C HIS A 153 0.22 -9.81 18.10
N LEU A 154 0.38 -9.35 16.85
CA LEU A 154 1.39 -9.89 15.92
C LEU A 154 2.84 -9.64 16.36
N PHE A 155 3.02 -8.74 17.33
CA PHE A 155 4.31 -8.44 17.95
C PHE A 155 4.79 -9.52 18.92
N ASP A 156 3.89 -10.38 19.42
CA ASP A 156 4.25 -11.50 20.32
C ASP A 156 4.86 -12.69 19.55
N ILE A 157 4.64 -12.76 18.23
CA ILE A 157 5.17 -13.83 17.38
C ILE A 157 6.67 -13.60 17.15
N PRO A 158 7.54 -14.55 17.55
CA PRO A 158 8.99 -14.39 17.39
C PRO A 158 9.41 -14.22 15.93
N ARG A 159 10.41 -13.38 15.68
CA ARG A 159 10.93 -13.07 14.34
C ARG A 159 11.35 -14.30 13.56
N GLU A 160 11.87 -15.32 14.25
CA GLU A 160 12.32 -16.60 13.68
C GLU A 160 11.14 -17.42 13.13
N ARG A 161 9.93 -17.19 13.62
CA ARG A 161 8.69 -17.85 13.17
C ARG A 161 8.00 -17.10 12.04
N LYS A 162 8.38 -15.84 11.76
CA LYS A 162 7.86 -15.00 10.66
C LYS A 162 8.44 -15.40 9.29
N ASN A 163 8.23 -16.66 8.92
CA ASN A 163 8.70 -17.26 7.68
C ASN A 163 7.72 -17.01 6.50
N SER A 164 7.90 -17.73 5.39
CA SER A 164 7.01 -17.61 4.22
C SER A 164 5.57 -18.06 4.48
N GLU A 165 5.35 -19.06 5.33
CA GLU A 165 4.01 -19.54 5.70
C GLU A 165 3.29 -18.47 6.52
N TYR A 166 3.97 -17.87 7.50
CA TYR A 166 3.44 -16.74 8.27
C TYR A 166 3.11 -15.55 7.36
N ARG A 167 4.01 -15.23 6.41
CA ARG A 167 3.78 -14.17 5.40
C ARG A 167 2.51 -14.43 4.57
N ASN A 168 2.15 -15.69 4.32
CA ASN A 168 0.92 -16.03 3.59
C ASN A 168 -0.31 -15.93 4.50
N TYR A 169 -0.21 -16.41 5.75
CA TYR A 169 -1.25 -16.25 6.76
C TYR A 169 -1.62 -14.77 6.94
N ILE A 170 -0.63 -13.90 7.18
CA ILE A 170 -0.89 -12.49 7.47
C ILE A 170 -1.45 -11.73 6.26
N ARG A 171 -1.10 -12.15 5.03
CA ARG A 171 -1.76 -11.66 3.81
C ARG A 171 -3.21 -12.08 3.74
N GLY A 172 -3.51 -13.33 4.07
CA GLY A 172 -4.88 -13.84 4.10
C GLY A 172 -5.73 -13.06 5.10
N LEU A 173 -5.22 -12.86 6.32
CA LEU A 173 -5.87 -12.04 7.33
C LEU A 173 -6.09 -10.60 6.86
N LEU A 174 -5.06 -9.96 6.31
CA LEU A 174 -5.19 -8.60 5.77
C LEU A 174 -6.25 -8.54 4.65
N GLN A 175 -6.22 -9.47 3.71
CA GLN A 175 -7.16 -9.49 2.59
C GLN A 175 -8.60 -9.61 3.11
N TYR A 176 -8.85 -10.54 4.04
CA TYR A 176 -10.14 -10.70 4.68
C TYR A 176 -10.61 -9.40 5.36
N LEU A 177 -9.77 -8.79 6.20
CA LEU A 177 -10.12 -7.55 6.90
C LEU A 177 -10.39 -6.39 5.93
N LYS A 178 -9.61 -6.29 4.84
CA LYS A 178 -9.82 -5.27 3.81
C LYS A 178 -11.16 -5.45 3.11
N ASP A 179 -11.48 -6.67 2.71
CA ASP A 179 -12.73 -6.98 2.02
C ASP A 179 -13.93 -6.77 2.94
N PHE A 180 -13.81 -7.20 4.21
CA PHE A 180 -14.82 -6.93 5.22
C PHE A 180 -15.06 -5.43 5.43
N VAL A 181 -14.00 -4.64 5.65
CA VAL A 181 -14.10 -3.18 5.81
C VAL A 181 -14.68 -2.51 4.57
N ASN A 182 -14.35 -2.99 3.39
CA ASN A 182 -14.97 -2.57 2.13
C ASN A 182 -16.49 -2.72 2.13
N ARG A 183 -16.97 -3.87 2.61
CA ARG A 183 -18.39 -4.21 2.67
C ARG A 183 -19.10 -3.40 3.76
N VAL A 184 -18.49 -3.26 4.95
CA VAL A 184 -19.14 -2.55 6.09
C VAL A 184 -19.01 -1.04 6.05
N LYS A 185 -17.96 -0.50 5.42
CA LYS A 185 -17.65 0.93 5.32
C LYS A 185 -17.32 1.29 3.86
N PRO A 186 -18.27 1.17 2.92
CA PRO A 186 -18.00 1.36 1.48
C PRO A 186 -17.53 2.78 1.12
N LEU A 187 -17.89 3.77 1.94
CA LEU A 187 -17.48 5.17 1.79
C LEU A 187 -16.06 5.45 2.29
N LEU A 188 -15.41 4.52 2.99
CA LEU A 188 -14.04 4.69 3.44
C LEU A 188 -13.08 4.66 2.23
N ASP A 189 -12.22 5.67 2.14
CA ASP A 189 -11.14 5.69 1.15
C ASP A 189 -10.00 4.76 1.60
N GLN A 190 -10.14 3.49 1.24
CA GLN A 190 -9.12 2.50 1.51
C GLN A 190 -7.74 2.81 0.92
N ALA A 191 -7.67 3.51 -0.22
CA ALA A 191 -6.38 3.84 -0.82
C ALA A 191 -5.64 4.86 0.04
N GLN A 192 -6.36 5.87 0.54
CA GLN A 192 -5.84 6.82 1.51
C GLN A 192 -5.42 6.11 2.81
N GLU A 193 -6.26 5.24 3.36
CA GLU A 193 -5.98 4.51 4.60
C GLU A 193 -4.73 3.62 4.50
N MET A 194 -4.56 2.92 3.37
CA MET A 194 -3.37 2.13 3.08
C MET A 194 -2.12 3.00 2.95
N ALA A 195 -2.23 4.17 2.32
CA ALA A 195 -1.13 5.11 2.18
C ALA A 195 -0.69 5.69 3.53
N LEU A 196 -1.65 6.06 4.39
CA LEU A 196 -1.39 6.52 5.75
C LEU A 196 -0.72 5.43 6.60
N ALA A 197 -1.25 4.21 6.58
CA ALA A 197 -0.66 3.07 7.28
C ALA A 197 0.80 2.82 6.83
N HIS A 198 1.07 2.90 5.53
CA HIS A 198 2.41 2.74 5.00
C HIS A 198 3.34 3.89 5.41
N GLN A 199 2.87 5.14 5.39
CA GLN A 199 3.66 6.29 5.80
C GLN A 199 4.03 6.21 7.29
N ASP A 200 3.08 5.86 8.14
CA ASP A 200 3.31 5.72 9.59
C ASP A 200 4.21 4.53 9.90
N PHE A 201 4.05 3.42 9.18
CA PHE A 201 4.98 2.31 9.22
C PHE A 201 6.42 2.76 8.91
N LEU A 202 6.63 3.49 7.81
CA LEU A 202 7.98 3.95 7.44
C LEU A 202 8.60 4.84 8.53
N LYS A 203 7.84 5.78 9.10
CA LYS A 203 8.30 6.62 10.22
C LYS A 203 8.74 5.76 11.42
N GLN A 204 7.93 4.79 11.83
CA GLN A 204 8.24 3.92 12.97
C GLN A 204 9.41 2.97 12.67
N TRP A 205 9.48 2.45 11.44
CA TRP A 205 10.53 1.55 10.98
C TRP A 205 11.89 2.25 10.93
N GLU A 206 11.95 3.49 10.44
CA GLU A 206 13.16 4.29 10.36
C GLU A 206 13.74 4.61 11.73
N VAL A 207 12.90 4.83 12.73
CA VAL A 207 13.36 5.04 14.12
C VAL A 207 13.66 3.69 14.81
N GLY A 208 13.03 2.60 14.37
CA GLY A 208 13.21 1.26 14.96
C GLY A 208 12.26 0.97 16.11
N MET A 209 11.12 1.66 16.14
CA MET A 209 10.09 1.55 17.17
C MET A 209 8.89 0.72 16.71
N PHE A 210 8.95 0.11 15.53
CA PHE A 210 7.84 -0.69 15.02
C PHE A 210 7.65 -1.97 15.87
N PRO A 211 6.45 -2.22 16.45
CA PRO A 211 6.21 -3.35 17.36
C PRO A 211 6.55 -4.70 16.73
N GLY A 212 7.17 -5.60 17.50
CA GLY A 212 7.59 -6.92 17.01
C GLY A 212 8.83 -6.92 16.10
N TRP A 213 9.39 -5.73 15.81
CA TRP A 213 10.58 -5.55 14.98
C TRP A 213 11.58 -4.56 15.60
N PRO A 214 12.05 -4.79 16.84
CA PRO A 214 13.07 -3.94 17.42
C PRO A 214 14.30 -3.94 16.50
N LYS A 215 14.90 -2.76 16.29
CA LYS A 215 16.23 -2.72 15.70
C LYS A 215 17.13 -3.57 16.57
N GLU A 216 17.94 -4.42 15.95
CA GLU A 216 19.08 -5.04 16.63
C GLU A 216 19.92 -3.88 17.18
N THR A 217 19.74 -3.56 18.46
CA THR A 217 20.67 -2.77 19.25
C THR A 217 21.92 -3.62 19.32
N GLY A 218 22.73 -3.58 18.25
CA GLY A 218 24.15 -3.84 18.38
C GLY A 218 24.61 -2.95 19.51
N GLY A 219 24.96 -3.55 20.65
CA GLY A 219 25.33 -2.80 21.84
C GLY A 219 26.31 -1.70 21.46
N ALA A 220 26.24 -0.56 22.16
CA ALA A 220 27.02 0.66 21.92
C ALA A 220 28.56 0.46 21.87
N LEU A 221 29.06 -0.78 22.02
CA LEU A 221 30.46 -1.19 21.85
C LEU A 221 30.78 -1.76 20.46
N THR A 222 29.77 -2.05 19.63
CA THR A 222 29.97 -2.51 18.24
C THR A 222 29.88 -1.34 17.27
N ASN A 223 30.84 -0.43 17.32
CA ASN A 223 31.11 0.42 16.16
C ASN A 223 31.48 -0.51 15.00
N VAL A 224 30.51 -0.96 14.22
CA VAL A 224 30.73 -1.81 13.04
C VAL A 224 31.56 -1.00 12.06
N GLY A 225 32.85 -1.33 11.92
CA GLY A 225 33.73 -0.64 10.97
C GLY A 225 34.66 0.43 11.57
N ALA A 226 34.83 0.53 12.89
CA ALA A 226 35.85 1.43 13.44
C ALA A 226 37.25 0.95 13.04
N HIS A 227 37.99 1.78 12.30
CA HIS A 227 39.37 1.50 11.92
C HIS A 227 40.23 1.41 13.19
N LEU A 228 40.82 0.25 13.43
CA LEU A 228 41.77 0.05 14.51
C LEU A 228 43.17 0.32 13.94
N ASP A 229 43.89 1.29 14.50
CA ASP A 229 45.27 1.48 14.12
C ASP A 229 46.14 0.34 14.68
N LEU A 230 46.64 -0.50 13.79
CA LEU A 230 47.48 -1.64 14.14
C LEU A 230 48.94 -1.24 14.39
N SER A 231 49.34 0.01 14.06
CA SER A 231 50.71 0.50 14.26
C SER A 231 51.11 0.45 15.73
N ALA A 232 50.17 0.73 16.63
CA ALA A 232 50.34 0.83 18.08
C ALA A 232 50.52 -0.51 18.81
N PHE A 233 50.28 -1.66 18.16
CA PHE A 233 50.33 -2.98 18.79
C PHE A 233 51.57 -3.75 18.38
N SER A 234 52.32 -4.30 19.33
CA SER A 234 53.59 -4.99 19.04
C SER A 234 53.42 -6.49 18.83
N SER A 235 52.29 -7.06 19.25
CA SER A 235 51.99 -8.48 19.08
C SER A 235 50.48 -8.76 18.94
N TRP A 236 50.11 -9.98 18.54
CA TRP A 236 48.71 -10.39 18.40
C TRP A 236 48.06 -10.67 19.77
N GLU A 237 48.84 -10.98 20.79
CA GLU A 237 48.38 -11.17 22.17
C GLU A 237 47.82 -9.86 22.76
N GLU A 238 48.44 -8.71 22.43
CA GLU A 238 47.91 -7.39 22.82
C GLU A 238 46.56 -7.10 22.13
N LEU A 239 46.40 -7.52 20.88
CA LEU A 239 45.11 -7.42 20.17
C LEU A 239 44.06 -8.36 20.75
N ALA A 240 44.45 -9.56 21.17
CA ALA A 240 43.58 -10.52 21.86
C ALA A 240 42.99 -9.92 23.15
N SER A 241 43.77 -9.11 23.88
CA SER A 241 43.33 -8.45 25.10
C SER A 241 42.19 -7.42 24.89
N LEU A 242 41.98 -6.93 23.66
CA LEU A 242 40.89 -6.02 23.31
C LEU A 242 39.51 -6.69 23.28
N GLY A 243 39.47 -8.03 23.35
CA GLY A 243 38.25 -8.81 23.41
C GLY A 243 37.62 -9.09 22.04
N LEU A 244 36.70 -10.06 22.06
CA LEU A 244 36.13 -10.67 20.86
C LEU A 244 35.39 -9.67 19.96
N ASP A 245 34.67 -8.72 20.56
CA ASP A 245 33.84 -7.75 19.85
C ASP A 245 34.67 -6.68 19.11
N ARG A 246 35.76 -6.21 19.72
CA ARG A 246 36.66 -5.22 19.09
C ARG A 246 37.41 -5.82 17.91
N LEU A 247 37.89 -7.06 18.06
CA LEU A 247 38.53 -7.82 16.97
C LEU A 247 37.57 -8.10 15.82
N LYS A 248 36.33 -8.49 16.13
CA LYS A 248 35.28 -8.71 15.12
C LYS A 248 35.01 -7.43 14.35
N SER A 249 34.89 -6.30 15.03
CA SER A 249 34.66 -5.00 14.38
C SER A 249 35.82 -4.61 13.45
N ALA A 250 37.07 -4.70 13.91
CA ALA A 250 38.23 -4.34 13.11
C ALA A 250 38.42 -5.26 11.88
N LEU A 251 38.16 -6.58 12.03
CA LEU A 251 38.16 -7.52 10.91
C LEU A 251 37.04 -7.20 9.90
N MET A 252 35.85 -6.81 10.36
CA MET A 252 34.77 -6.36 9.47
C MET A 252 35.12 -5.06 8.73
N ALA A 253 35.80 -4.12 9.40
CA ALA A 253 36.26 -2.86 8.80
C ALA A 253 37.20 -3.09 7.61
N LEU A 254 38.05 -4.11 7.71
CA LEU A 254 38.99 -4.54 6.67
C LEU A 254 38.40 -5.55 5.67
N GLY A 255 37.11 -5.91 5.82
CA GLY A 255 36.43 -6.87 4.92
C GLY A 255 36.91 -8.32 5.07
N LEU A 256 37.51 -8.68 6.21
CA LEU A 256 38.10 -9.99 6.49
C LEU A 256 37.11 -10.94 7.18
N LYS A 257 37.37 -12.24 7.06
CA LYS A 257 36.61 -13.29 7.76
C LYS A 257 36.70 -13.11 9.28
N CYS A 258 35.56 -13.19 9.95
CA CYS A 258 35.43 -13.02 11.41
C CYS A 258 35.21 -14.35 12.18
N GLY A 259 35.34 -15.50 11.51
CA GLY A 259 35.20 -16.82 12.14
C GLY A 259 36.46 -17.27 12.87
N GLY A 260 36.33 -18.22 13.80
CA GLY A 260 37.45 -18.76 14.58
C GLY A 260 37.48 -18.29 16.03
N THR A 261 38.46 -18.81 16.78
CA THR A 261 38.74 -18.44 18.18
C THR A 261 39.21 -16.99 18.30
N LEU A 262 39.23 -16.45 19.52
CA LEU A 262 39.69 -15.09 19.78
C LEU A 262 41.14 -14.87 19.31
N GLU A 263 42.00 -15.88 19.50
CA GLU A 263 43.40 -15.89 19.07
C GLU A 263 43.52 -15.90 17.55
N GLU A 264 42.77 -16.75 16.85
CA GLU A 264 42.76 -16.81 15.38
C GLU A 264 42.30 -15.49 14.75
N ARG A 265 41.37 -14.78 15.41
CA ARG A 265 40.92 -13.45 14.97
C ARG A 265 41.99 -12.39 15.17
N ALA A 266 42.67 -12.40 16.33
CA ALA A 266 43.75 -11.48 16.64
C ALA A 266 44.95 -11.68 15.71
N GLN A 267 45.36 -12.92 15.47
CA GLN A 267 46.43 -13.27 14.52
C GLN A 267 46.08 -12.84 13.08
N ARG A 268 44.84 -13.09 12.65
CA ARG A 268 44.37 -12.67 11.32
C ARG A 268 44.39 -11.15 11.17
N LEU A 269 43.96 -10.41 12.20
CA LEU A 269 43.99 -8.95 12.18
C LEU A 269 45.44 -8.42 12.17
N PHE A 270 46.31 -9.00 13.01
CA PHE A 270 47.73 -8.62 13.08
C PHE A 270 48.48 -8.90 11.78
N SER A 271 48.14 -9.99 11.08
CA SER A 271 48.75 -10.36 9.79
C SER A 271 48.55 -9.31 8.69
N THR A 272 47.60 -8.40 8.87
CA THR A 272 47.34 -7.29 7.94
C THR A 272 48.12 -6.00 8.28
N LYS A 273 48.87 -5.99 9.38
CA LYS A 273 49.73 -4.88 9.79
C LYS A 273 50.85 -4.68 8.75
N GLY A 274 50.85 -3.53 8.09
CA GLY A 274 51.90 -3.15 7.12
C GLY A 274 51.81 -3.82 5.74
N GLN A 275 50.75 -4.59 5.46
CA GLN A 275 50.53 -5.19 4.14
C GLN A 275 49.54 -4.35 3.32
N THR A 276 49.94 -3.98 2.10
CA THR A 276 49.10 -3.23 1.15
C THR A 276 48.24 -4.14 0.27
N ALA A 277 48.52 -5.45 0.21
CA ALA A 277 47.78 -6.43 -0.56
C ALA A 277 47.27 -7.56 0.34
N LEU A 278 45.95 -7.62 0.55
CA LEU A 278 45.31 -8.66 1.37
C LEU A 278 45.09 -9.94 0.56
N ASP A 279 45.39 -11.11 1.14
CA ASP A 279 45.12 -12.41 0.54
C ASP A 279 43.61 -12.60 0.29
N LYS A 280 43.25 -12.90 -0.97
CA LYS A 280 41.87 -13.13 -1.43
C LYS A 280 41.18 -14.26 -0.65
N SER A 281 41.94 -15.20 -0.05
CA SER A 281 41.41 -16.26 0.81
C SER A 281 40.84 -15.73 2.14
N LEU A 282 41.35 -14.60 2.64
CA LEU A 282 40.95 -14.02 3.93
C LEU A 282 39.77 -13.04 3.82
N VAL A 283 39.45 -12.61 2.59
CA VAL A 283 38.34 -11.69 2.31
C VAL A 283 36.98 -12.39 2.48
N ALA A 284 36.03 -11.71 3.11
CA ALA A 284 34.66 -12.19 3.27
C ALA A 284 33.93 -12.27 1.91
N LYS A 285 33.19 -13.36 1.66
CA LYS A 285 32.42 -13.53 0.41
C LYS A 285 31.30 -12.48 0.32
N LYS A 286 31.23 -11.71 -0.78
CA LYS A 286 30.15 -10.74 -1.11
C LYS A 286 28.71 -11.30 -1.03
N GLY A 287 28.54 -12.62 -1.08
CA GLY A 287 27.24 -13.29 -0.98
C GLY A 287 26.56 -13.18 0.39
N ALA A 288 27.32 -13.09 1.49
CA ALA A 288 26.76 -12.97 2.84
C ALA A 288 26.04 -11.61 3.05
N THR A 289 26.59 -10.55 2.48
CA THR A 289 26.02 -9.19 2.53
C THR A 289 24.73 -9.09 1.71
N LYS A 290 24.69 -9.72 0.52
CA LYS A 290 23.48 -9.77 -0.32
C LYS A 290 22.38 -10.61 0.33
N ALA A 291 22.71 -11.73 0.97
CA ALA A 291 21.76 -12.55 1.71
C ALA A 291 21.18 -11.79 2.91
N LYS A 292 22.00 -11.07 3.69
CA LYS A 292 21.55 -10.25 4.81
C LYS A 292 20.60 -9.13 4.36
N ALA A 293 20.92 -8.43 3.27
CA ALA A 293 20.06 -7.40 2.71
C ALA A 293 18.72 -7.97 2.21
N SER A 294 18.72 -9.13 1.55
CA SER A 294 17.51 -9.80 1.09
C SER A 294 16.60 -10.23 2.26
N THR A 295 17.18 -10.77 3.33
CA THR A 295 16.43 -11.14 4.54
C THR A 295 15.84 -9.91 5.22
N GLN A 296 16.60 -8.81 5.32
CA GLN A 296 16.11 -7.58 5.91
C GLN A 296 14.98 -6.94 5.09
N GLN A 297 15.04 -7.03 3.76
CA GLN A 297 13.93 -6.61 2.91
C GLN A 297 12.68 -7.47 3.14
N ARG A 298 12.81 -8.80 3.20
CA ARG A 298 11.69 -9.70 3.50
C ARG A 298 11.03 -9.38 4.83
N HIS A 299 11.82 -9.07 5.85
CA HIS A 299 11.32 -8.65 7.16
C HIS A 299 10.57 -7.32 7.09
N LYS A 300 11.12 -6.34 6.36
CA LYS A 300 10.44 -5.06 6.12
C LYS A 300 9.09 -5.27 5.42
N ASP A 301 9.03 -6.17 4.43
CA ASP A 301 7.80 -6.47 3.70
C ASP A 301 6.74 -7.12 4.61
N ILE A 302 7.13 -8.01 5.52
CA ILE A 302 6.21 -8.62 6.50
C ILE A 302 5.71 -7.54 7.47
N ALA A 303 6.61 -6.76 8.04
CA ALA A 303 6.27 -5.69 8.98
C ALA A 303 5.31 -4.66 8.36
N ALA A 304 5.48 -4.34 7.08
CA ALA A 304 4.56 -3.46 6.35
C ALA A 304 3.15 -4.03 6.25
N ILE A 305 3.00 -5.35 6.10
CA ILE A 305 1.69 -6.02 6.06
C ILE A 305 1.07 -6.03 7.46
N GLU A 306 1.86 -6.30 8.51
CA GLU A 306 1.39 -6.23 9.90
C GLU A 306 0.87 -4.83 10.25
N ALA A 307 1.57 -3.77 9.81
CA ALA A 307 1.12 -2.40 9.98
C ALA A 307 -0.26 -2.13 9.35
N GLN A 308 -0.49 -2.69 8.16
CA GLN A 308 -1.78 -2.60 7.49
C GLN A 308 -2.85 -3.38 8.27
N VAL A 309 -2.54 -4.59 8.77
CA VAL A 309 -3.48 -5.35 9.62
C VAL A 309 -3.89 -4.55 10.85
N TYR A 310 -2.95 -3.92 11.56
CA TYR A 310 -3.26 -3.06 12.70
C TYR A 310 -4.17 -1.89 12.32
N ARG A 311 -3.96 -1.26 11.15
CA ARG A 311 -4.83 -0.17 10.68
C ARG A 311 -6.26 -0.66 10.42
N TYR A 312 -6.43 -1.78 9.72
CA TYR A 312 -7.75 -2.31 9.38
C TYR A 312 -8.49 -2.88 10.59
N TYR A 313 -7.76 -3.45 11.54
CA TYR A 313 -8.32 -3.91 12.81
C TYR A 313 -9.01 -2.78 13.58
N ILE A 314 -8.41 -1.58 13.64
CA ILE A 314 -9.03 -0.40 14.28
C ILE A 314 -10.42 -0.11 13.67
N PHE A 315 -10.55 -0.20 12.35
CA PHE A 315 -11.84 0.02 11.69
C PHE A 315 -12.89 -1.06 11.97
N CYS A 316 -12.47 -2.25 12.35
CA CYS A 316 -13.37 -3.35 12.68
C CYS A 316 -13.86 -3.28 14.14
N VAL A 317 -13.01 -2.78 15.06
CA VAL A 317 -13.32 -2.73 16.50
C VAL A 317 -13.96 -1.42 16.95
N VAL A 318 -13.59 -0.29 16.32
CA VAL A 318 -14.20 1.01 16.60
C VAL A 318 -15.52 1.10 15.81
N ARG A 319 -16.62 0.77 16.48
CA ARG A 319 -17.99 1.02 16.03
C ARG A 319 -18.51 2.37 16.50
#